data_AF-A0A924BGY0-F1
#
_entry.id   AF-A0A924BGY0-F1
#
_cell.length_a   1.000
_cell.length_b   1.000
_cell.length_c   1.000
_cell.angle_alpha   90.00
_cell.angle_beta   90.00
_cell.angle_gamma   90.00
#
_symmetry.space_group_name_H-M   'P 1'
#
loop_
_entity.id
_entity.type
_entity.pdbx_description
1 polymer ?
#
loop_
_entity_poly.entity_id
_entity_poly.type
_entity_poly.pdbx_seq_one_letter_code
_entity_poly.pdbx_strand_id
1 'polypeptide(L)'
;MISYLFENRKINISQENIADLPFFESNKLDYLIENSILGQNADNISIDINLLEFFEDFLNISEQINTAYISDTVKDLESNIIFFIEETREKEKENYLSKIKRYLKGISRNIKKEIIALKRNTDLVYKTEQNFNIKKIKLEDYKQKRNDIIDLRISIGNILDSKRIILESIGDIELNSIILNVHKILEESFTYLIEIQQELIEYINKAQIYGEIFRKVQKLKYLKDHQEIKYKTNITKVIAIEHALILQPRRTFFYKISNAFLQSDEGFGVIKKLVKKNKQKNKVILPSKVIISDDYFDQLEELEEIIDLNAIKNAFYISGQDLFNFVMNFNLQKTFTFDERVTIFCKIISEYEDELIIKDDLGIHNKLNYALVYPG
;
A
#
# COMPACT_ATOMS: atom_id res chain seq x y z
N MET A 1 -21.55 15.00 -12.64
CA MET A 1 -22.53 13.95 -12.32
C MET A 1 -21.98 12.54 -12.54
N ILE A 2 -21.57 12.15 -13.75
CA ILE A 2 -21.03 10.79 -14.01
C ILE A 2 -19.79 10.46 -13.15
N SER A 3 -18.83 11.38 -13.03
CA SER A 3 -17.66 11.19 -12.14
C SER A 3 -18.05 10.99 -10.67
N TYR A 4 -19.04 11.75 -10.17
CA TYR A 4 -19.56 11.61 -8.80
C TYR A 4 -20.27 10.25 -8.58
N LEU A 5 -21.04 9.79 -9.58
CA LEU A 5 -21.67 8.48 -9.53
C LEU A 5 -20.65 7.34 -9.61
N PHE A 6 -19.55 7.51 -10.37
CA PHE A 6 -18.49 6.52 -10.49
C PHE A 6 -17.64 6.41 -9.21
N GLU A 7 -17.32 7.54 -8.58
CA GLU A 7 -16.63 7.58 -7.28
C GLU A 7 -17.44 6.85 -6.20
N ASN A 8 -18.76 7.02 -6.23
CA ASN A 8 -19.68 6.40 -5.27
C ASN A 8 -20.34 5.12 -5.78
N ARG A 9 -19.76 4.42 -6.78
CA ARG A 9 -20.35 3.22 -7.40
C ARG A 9 -20.69 2.07 -6.44
N LYS A 10 -20.13 2.07 -5.22
CA LYS A 10 -20.40 1.07 -4.17
C LYS A 10 -21.54 1.47 -3.22
N ILE A 11 -22.10 2.67 -3.39
CA ILE A 11 -23.14 3.25 -2.55
C ILE A 11 -24.36 3.50 -3.43
N ASN A 12 -25.55 3.10 -2.96
CA ASN A 12 -26.80 3.43 -3.65
C ASN A 12 -27.06 4.92 -3.48
N ILE A 13 -27.10 5.66 -4.59
CA ILE A 13 -27.37 7.10 -4.58
C ILE A 13 -28.84 7.32 -4.92
N SER A 14 -29.59 7.80 -3.94
CA SER A 14 -30.96 8.25 -4.11
C SER A 14 -31.04 9.48 -5.01
N GLN A 15 -32.12 9.59 -5.78
CA GLN A 15 -32.40 10.71 -6.68
C GLN A 15 -32.40 12.09 -5.96
N GLU A 16 -32.82 12.13 -4.69
CA GLU A 16 -32.78 13.33 -3.85
C GLU A 16 -31.35 13.85 -3.62
N ASN A 17 -30.38 12.96 -3.38
CA ASN A 17 -28.98 13.34 -3.17
C ASN A 17 -28.30 13.87 -4.45
N ILE A 18 -28.85 13.52 -5.62
CA ILE A 18 -28.35 13.98 -6.92
C ILE A 18 -28.95 15.35 -7.24
N ALA A 19 -30.20 15.60 -6.83
CA ALA A 19 -30.86 16.89 -6.98
C ALA A 19 -30.16 18.01 -6.18
N ASP A 20 -29.50 17.66 -5.07
CA ASP A 20 -28.72 18.58 -4.23
C ASP A 20 -27.34 18.95 -4.82
N LEU A 21 -26.93 18.33 -5.93
CA LEU A 21 -25.63 18.64 -6.55
C LEU A 21 -25.67 20.00 -7.28
N PRO A 22 -24.65 20.86 -7.10
CA PRO A 22 -24.63 22.21 -7.67
C PRO A 22 -24.56 22.27 -9.20
N PHE A 23 -24.36 21.14 -9.87
CA PHE A 23 -24.28 21.00 -11.34
C PHE A 23 -25.47 20.22 -11.93
N PHE A 24 -26.54 20.04 -11.16
CA PHE A 24 -27.71 19.26 -11.57
C PHE A 24 -28.66 20.07 -12.46
N GLU A 25 -28.97 19.52 -13.64
CA GLU A 25 -30.05 20.01 -14.51
C GLU A 25 -30.99 18.82 -14.79
N SER A 26 -32.26 18.96 -14.45
CA SER A 26 -33.26 17.88 -14.63
C SER A 26 -33.33 17.37 -16.07
N ASN A 27 -33.26 18.27 -17.04
CA ASN A 27 -33.29 17.93 -18.46
C ASN A 27 -32.09 17.06 -18.90
N LYS A 28 -30.94 17.19 -18.24
CA LYS A 28 -29.76 16.35 -18.50
C LYS A 28 -29.89 14.97 -17.85
N LEU A 29 -30.58 14.86 -16.72
CA LEU A 29 -30.84 13.57 -16.07
C LEU A 29 -31.67 12.67 -17.00
N ASP A 30 -32.80 13.18 -17.46
CA ASP A 30 -33.73 12.44 -18.32
C ASP A 30 -33.04 12.05 -19.63
N TYR A 31 -32.27 12.97 -20.23
CA TYR A 31 -31.46 12.68 -21.42
C TYR A 31 -30.40 11.58 -21.19
N LEU A 32 -29.75 11.55 -20.02
CA LEU A 32 -28.76 10.51 -19.70
C LEU A 32 -29.40 9.15 -19.44
N ILE A 33 -30.63 9.12 -18.93
CA ILE A 33 -31.43 7.89 -18.76
C ILE A 33 -31.93 7.39 -20.13
N GLU A 34 -32.46 8.28 -20.97
CA GLU A 34 -32.94 7.93 -22.32
C GLU A 34 -31.83 7.37 -23.23
N ASN A 35 -30.59 7.85 -23.06
CA ASN A 35 -29.43 7.35 -23.80
C ASN A 35 -28.73 6.15 -23.16
N SER A 36 -29.35 5.50 -22.16
CA SER A 36 -28.79 4.34 -21.46
C SER A 36 -27.39 4.57 -20.86
N ILE A 37 -27.09 5.81 -20.46
CA ILE A 37 -25.85 6.15 -19.74
C ILE A 37 -26.05 5.94 -18.24
N LEU A 38 -27.27 6.15 -17.76
CA LEU A 38 -27.68 5.93 -16.37
C LEU A 38 -28.85 4.94 -16.33
N GLY A 39 -28.79 4.00 -15.39
CA GLY A 39 -29.90 3.13 -15.02
C GLY A 39 -30.68 3.71 -13.85
N GLN A 40 -32.01 3.74 -13.94
CA GLN A 40 -32.88 4.11 -12.84
C GLN A 40 -33.54 2.85 -12.27
N ASN A 41 -33.21 2.52 -11.03
CA ASN A 41 -33.83 1.42 -10.28
C ASN A 41 -34.62 2.01 -9.11
N ALA A 42 -35.93 2.16 -9.29
CA ALA A 42 -36.83 2.84 -8.36
C ALA A 42 -36.31 4.26 -8.01
N ASP A 43 -35.87 4.50 -6.78
CA ASP A 43 -35.34 5.79 -6.30
C ASP A 43 -33.83 5.96 -6.48
N ASN A 44 -33.11 4.93 -6.97
CA ASN A 44 -31.66 4.98 -7.12
C ASN A 44 -31.27 5.20 -8.58
N ILE A 45 -30.32 6.10 -8.78
CA ILE A 45 -29.70 6.33 -10.08
C ILE A 45 -28.28 5.78 -10.02
N SER A 46 -27.99 4.82 -10.89
CA SER A 46 -26.65 4.26 -11.07
C SER A 46 -26.19 4.50 -12.50
N ILE A 47 -24.88 4.42 -12.73
CA ILE A 47 -24.34 4.34 -14.09
C ILE A 47 -24.82 3.02 -14.71
N ASP A 48 -25.11 3.03 -16.01
CA ASP A 48 -25.42 1.81 -16.75
C ASP A 48 -24.31 0.76 -16.56
N ILE A 49 -24.68 -0.51 -16.45
CA ILE A 49 -23.73 -1.56 -16.08
C ILE A 49 -22.63 -1.73 -17.13
N ASN A 50 -22.95 -1.57 -18.42
CA ASN A 50 -21.97 -1.72 -19.50
C ASN A 50 -20.97 -0.56 -19.48
N LEU A 51 -21.47 0.64 -19.19
CA LEU A 51 -20.66 1.85 -19.13
C LEU A 51 -19.78 1.85 -17.86
N LEU A 52 -20.29 1.29 -16.76
CA LEU A 52 -19.53 1.07 -15.54
C LEU A 52 -18.41 0.06 -15.76
N GLU A 53 -18.70 -1.11 -16.36
CA GLU A 53 -17.71 -2.12 -16.72
C GLU A 53 -16.63 -1.53 -17.64
N PHE A 54 -17.02 -0.74 -18.65
CA PHE A 54 -16.07 -0.05 -19.51
C PHE A 54 -15.13 0.88 -18.74
N PHE A 55 -15.65 1.71 -17.82
CA PHE A 55 -14.82 2.60 -17.03
C PHE A 55 -13.92 1.84 -16.05
N GLU A 56 -14.43 0.78 -15.43
CA GLU A 56 -13.63 -0.09 -14.57
C GLU A 56 -12.50 -0.77 -15.35
N ASP A 57 -12.76 -1.23 -16.58
CA ASP A 57 -11.74 -1.84 -17.43
C ASP A 57 -10.74 -0.82 -17.96
N PHE A 58 -11.19 0.39 -18.32
CA PHE A 58 -10.34 1.47 -18.78
C PHE A 58 -9.41 1.97 -17.68
N LEU A 59 -9.94 2.14 -16.46
CA LEU A 59 -9.17 2.59 -15.29
C LEU A 59 -8.41 1.45 -14.61
N ASN A 60 -8.55 0.21 -15.11
CA ASN A 60 -8.02 -1.01 -14.49
C ASN A 60 -8.51 -1.19 -13.05
N ILE A 61 -9.73 -0.73 -12.74
CA ILE A 61 -10.40 -0.81 -11.44
C ILE A 61 -11.26 -2.08 -11.30
N SER A 62 -11.49 -2.80 -12.40
CA SER A 62 -12.37 -3.98 -12.40
C SER A 62 -11.99 -5.02 -11.34
N GLU A 63 -13.01 -5.51 -10.65
CA GLU A 63 -12.89 -6.60 -9.68
C GLU A 63 -12.73 -7.97 -10.39
N GLN A 64 -13.08 -8.01 -11.68
CA GLN A 64 -12.97 -9.17 -12.55
C GLN A 64 -11.55 -9.32 -13.08
N ILE A 65 -11.03 -10.55 -13.02
CA ILE A 65 -9.77 -10.95 -13.65
C ILE A 65 -10.18 -11.74 -14.89
N ASN A 66 -9.83 -11.25 -16.08
CA ASN A 66 -10.27 -11.85 -17.34
C ASN A 66 -9.15 -12.64 -18.01
N THR A 67 -9.05 -13.92 -17.64
CA THR A 67 -8.14 -14.88 -18.24
C THR A 67 -8.60 -15.35 -19.63
N ALA A 68 -9.90 -15.31 -19.91
CA ALA A 68 -10.48 -15.76 -21.17
C ALA A 68 -10.01 -14.92 -22.37
N TYR A 69 -9.98 -13.59 -22.21
CA TYR A 69 -9.49 -12.70 -23.26
C TYR A 69 -8.03 -12.98 -23.63
N ILE A 70 -7.18 -13.25 -22.63
CA ILE A 70 -5.77 -13.63 -22.88
C ILE A 70 -5.73 -14.96 -23.64
N SER A 71 -6.51 -15.96 -23.23
CA SER A 71 -6.59 -17.26 -23.91
C SER A 71 -6.96 -17.11 -25.39
N ASP A 72 -7.95 -16.28 -25.70
CA ASP A 72 -8.38 -16.06 -27.08
C ASP A 72 -7.33 -15.30 -27.91
N THR A 73 -6.66 -14.29 -27.33
CA THR A 73 -5.53 -13.63 -28.01
C THR A 73 -4.35 -14.58 -28.28
N VAL A 74 -4.17 -15.60 -27.44
CA VAL A 74 -3.17 -16.64 -27.64
C VAL A 74 -3.59 -17.57 -28.78
N LYS A 75 -4.84 -18.01 -28.87
CA LYS A 75 -5.35 -18.79 -30.02
C LYS A 75 -5.24 -18.04 -31.34
N ASP A 76 -5.54 -16.73 -31.32
CA ASP A 76 -5.37 -15.86 -32.48
C ASP A 76 -3.90 -15.76 -32.89
N LEU A 77 -2.99 -15.60 -31.93
CA LEU A 77 -1.55 -15.64 -32.19
C LEU A 77 -1.16 -16.96 -32.88
N GLU A 78 -1.63 -18.10 -32.36
CA GLU A 78 -1.32 -19.40 -32.93
C GLU A 78 -1.76 -19.53 -34.38
N SER A 79 -2.99 -19.14 -34.67
CA SER A 79 -3.58 -19.19 -36.00
C SER A 79 -2.82 -18.27 -36.97
N ASN A 80 -2.45 -17.06 -36.54
CA ASN A 80 -1.67 -16.13 -37.36
C ASN A 80 -0.24 -16.62 -37.62
N ILE A 81 0.37 -17.36 -36.68
CA ILE A 81 1.67 -18.02 -36.93
C ILE A 81 1.52 -19.10 -38.02
N ILE A 82 0.46 -19.90 -37.99
CA ILE A 82 0.21 -20.91 -39.04
C ILE A 82 0.00 -20.24 -40.39
N PHE A 83 -0.84 -19.19 -40.45
CA PHE A 83 -1.06 -18.43 -41.69
C PHE A 83 0.23 -17.82 -42.25
N PHE A 84 1.12 -17.35 -41.38
CA PHE A 84 2.43 -16.82 -41.82
C PHE A 84 3.30 -17.89 -42.48
N ILE A 85 3.26 -19.14 -42.00
CA ILE A 85 4.04 -20.26 -42.53
C ILE A 85 3.51 -20.70 -43.90
N GLU A 86 2.19 -20.83 -44.05
CA GLU A 86 1.55 -21.33 -45.28
C GLU A 86 1.46 -20.30 -46.40
N GLU A 87 1.43 -19.00 -46.07
CA GLU A 87 1.31 -17.95 -47.08
C GLU A 87 2.53 -17.92 -48.00
N THR A 88 2.34 -17.60 -49.28
CA THR A 88 3.42 -17.49 -50.27
C THR A 88 3.63 -16.05 -50.72
N ARG A 89 2.62 -15.18 -50.55
CA ARG A 89 2.67 -13.76 -50.92
C ARG A 89 3.35 -12.93 -49.84
N GLU A 90 4.39 -12.20 -50.24
CA GLU A 90 5.24 -11.41 -49.33
C GLU A 90 4.47 -10.31 -48.57
N LYS A 91 3.57 -9.58 -49.25
CA LYS A 91 2.73 -8.53 -48.63
C LYS A 91 1.81 -9.06 -47.53
N GLU A 92 1.21 -10.23 -47.74
CA GLU A 92 0.32 -10.83 -46.73
C GLU A 92 1.13 -11.44 -45.58
N LYS A 93 2.34 -11.96 -45.84
CA LYS A 93 3.28 -12.36 -44.78
C LYS A 93 3.62 -11.19 -43.85
N GLU A 94 3.91 -10.01 -44.38
CA GLU A 94 4.17 -8.82 -43.55
C GLU A 94 2.95 -8.39 -42.72
N ASN A 95 1.74 -8.53 -43.27
CA ASN A 95 0.49 -8.29 -42.53
C ASN A 95 0.35 -9.27 -41.35
N TYR A 96 0.57 -10.57 -41.58
CA TYR A 96 0.50 -11.59 -40.52
C TYR A 96 1.61 -11.36 -39.48
N LEU A 97 2.82 -11.01 -39.89
CA LEU A 97 3.93 -10.67 -38.99
C LEU A 97 3.57 -9.48 -38.09
N SER A 98 2.98 -8.44 -38.66
CA SER A 98 2.48 -7.27 -37.90
C SER A 98 1.41 -7.65 -36.88
N LYS A 99 0.49 -8.55 -37.25
CA LYS A 99 -0.52 -9.09 -36.34
C LYS A 99 0.11 -9.91 -35.22
N ILE A 100 1.08 -10.79 -35.52
CA ILE A 100 1.82 -11.59 -34.53
C ILE A 100 2.51 -10.67 -33.51
N LYS A 101 3.25 -9.66 -33.99
CA LYS A 101 3.89 -8.65 -33.12
C LYS A 101 2.88 -7.95 -32.21
N ARG A 102 1.72 -7.57 -32.76
CA ARG A 102 0.63 -6.94 -32.00
C ARG A 102 0.08 -7.86 -30.92
N TYR A 103 -0.18 -9.13 -31.24
CA TYR A 103 -0.70 -10.10 -30.27
C TYR A 103 0.31 -10.38 -29.16
N LEU A 104 1.60 -10.56 -29.47
CA LEU A 104 2.66 -10.74 -28.45
C LEU A 104 2.78 -9.53 -27.51
N LYS A 105 2.76 -8.31 -28.06
CA LYS A 105 2.74 -7.06 -27.26
C LYS A 105 1.47 -6.98 -26.41
N GLY A 106 0.32 -7.40 -26.96
CA GLY A 106 -0.96 -7.44 -26.27
C GLY A 106 -0.95 -8.41 -25.08
N ILE A 107 -0.52 -9.66 -25.29
CA ILE A 107 -0.37 -10.69 -24.26
C ILE A 107 0.48 -10.17 -23.10
N SER A 108 1.65 -9.60 -23.42
CA SER A 108 2.56 -9.04 -22.42
C SER A 108 1.91 -7.95 -21.55
N ARG A 109 1.15 -7.03 -22.17
CA ARG A 109 0.46 -5.94 -21.47
C ARG A 109 -0.69 -6.46 -20.62
N ASN A 110 -1.48 -7.38 -21.17
CA ASN A 110 -2.66 -7.92 -20.48
C ASN A 110 -2.26 -8.75 -19.27
N ILE A 111 -1.24 -9.62 -19.37
CA ILE A 111 -0.74 -10.40 -18.22
C ILE A 111 -0.31 -9.48 -17.08
N LYS A 112 0.46 -8.42 -17.38
CA LYS A 112 0.87 -7.43 -16.37
C LYS A 112 -0.34 -6.75 -15.71
N LYS A 113 -1.32 -6.33 -16.52
CA LYS A 113 -2.55 -5.71 -16.05
C LYS A 113 -3.32 -6.64 -15.09
N GLU A 114 -3.53 -7.90 -15.48
CA GLU A 114 -4.29 -8.86 -14.68
C GLU A 114 -3.61 -9.17 -13.34
N ILE A 115 -2.28 -9.24 -13.31
CA ILE A 115 -1.53 -9.49 -12.05
C ILE A 115 -1.60 -8.30 -11.10
N ILE A 116 -1.51 -7.07 -11.62
CA ILE A 116 -1.67 -5.86 -10.81
C ILE A 116 -3.09 -5.78 -10.25
N ALA A 117 -4.10 -6.08 -11.08
CA ALA A 117 -5.49 -6.14 -10.67
C ALA A 117 -5.70 -7.21 -9.58
N LEU A 118 -5.15 -8.42 -9.76
CA LEU A 118 -5.20 -9.50 -8.78
C LEU A 118 -4.64 -9.07 -7.42
N LYS A 119 -3.45 -8.46 -7.40
CA LYS A 119 -2.82 -7.99 -6.16
C LYS A 119 -3.71 -6.94 -5.46
N ARG A 120 -4.13 -5.91 -6.20
CA ARG A 120 -4.96 -4.84 -5.64
C ARG A 120 -6.28 -5.39 -5.10
N ASN A 121 -6.96 -6.24 -5.86
CA ASN A 121 -8.26 -6.78 -5.48
C ASN A 121 -8.14 -7.71 -4.26
N THR A 122 -7.07 -8.49 -4.17
CA THR A 122 -6.74 -9.30 -2.99
C THR A 122 -6.59 -8.43 -1.73
N ASP A 123 -5.81 -7.34 -1.82
CA ASP A 123 -5.62 -6.40 -0.71
C ASP A 123 -6.91 -5.69 -0.32
N LEU A 124 -7.72 -5.27 -1.31
CA LEU A 124 -9.00 -4.61 -1.08
C LEU A 124 -9.97 -5.53 -0.34
N VAL A 125 -10.11 -6.78 -0.76
CA VAL A 125 -10.99 -7.76 -0.08
C VAL A 125 -10.51 -8.02 1.34
N TYR A 126 -9.20 -8.15 1.56
CA TYR A 126 -8.68 -8.36 2.91
C TYR A 126 -8.95 -7.16 3.83
N LYS A 127 -8.82 -5.92 3.33
CA LYS A 127 -9.00 -4.69 4.14
C LYS A 127 -10.47 -4.31 4.37
N THR A 128 -11.32 -4.46 3.35
CA THR A 128 -12.69 -3.92 3.38
C THR A 128 -13.74 -4.89 3.91
N GLU A 129 -13.57 -6.19 3.65
CA GLU A 129 -14.59 -7.19 4.01
C GLU A 129 -14.61 -7.40 5.53
N GLN A 130 -15.74 -7.17 6.19
CA GLN A 130 -15.83 -7.34 7.66
C GLN A 130 -16.17 -8.78 8.04
N ASN A 131 -16.93 -9.47 7.19
CA ASN A 131 -17.34 -10.84 7.45
C ASN A 131 -16.21 -11.83 7.12
N PHE A 132 -15.62 -12.44 8.16
CA PHE A 132 -14.51 -13.39 8.01
C PHE A 132 -14.83 -14.60 7.13
N ASN A 133 -16.09 -15.07 7.10
CA ASN A 133 -16.48 -16.21 6.27
C ASN A 133 -16.48 -15.82 4.78
N ILE A 134 -17.09 -14.68 4.45
CA ILE A 134 -17.14 -14.17 3.06
C ILE A 134 -15.74 -13.78 2.60
N LYS A 135 -14.96 -13.13 3.46
CA LYS A 135 -13.55 -12.82 3.22
C LYS A 135 -12.76 -14.06 2.82
N LYS A 136 -12.92 -15.17 3.55
CA LYS A 136 -12.25 -16.43 3.23
C LYS A 136 -12.67 -16.96 1.85
N ILE A 137 -13.97 -16.99 1.55
CA ILE A 137 -14.47 -17.48 0.25
C ILE A 137 -13.92 -16.64 -0.90
N LYS A 138 -13.98 -15.31 -0.79
CA LYS A 138 -13.45 -14.40 -1.82
C LYS A 138 -11.93 -14.55 -2.00
N LEU A 139 -11.17 -14.73 -0.92
CA LEU A 139 -9.72 -14.95 -1.01
C LEU A 139 -9.37 -16.31 -1.67
N GLU A 140 -10.16 -17.36 -1.43
CA GLU A 140 -9.99 -18.64 -2.14
C GLU A 140 -10.35 -18.52 -3.63
N ASP A 141 -11.34 -17.69 -4.00
CA ASP A 141 -11.66 -17.39 -5.40
C ASP A 141 -10.48 -16.68 -6.10
N TYR A 142 -9.86 -15.68 -5.47
CA TYR A 142 -8.66 -15.04 -6.02
C TYR A 142 -7.46 -15.99 -6.14
N LYS A 143 -7.34 -16.96 -5.23
CA LYS A 143 -6.34 -18.02 -5.33
C LYS A 143 -6.60 -18.93 -6.54
N GLN A 144 -7.86 -19.23 -6.87
CA GLN A 144 -8.18 -19.97 -8.09
C GLN A 144 -7.83 -19.15 -9.34
N LYS A 145 -8.25 -17.88 -9.40
CA LYS A 145 -7.91 -16.97 -10.52
C LYS A 145 -6.40 -16.84 -10.71
N ARG A 146 -5.63 -16.84 -9.63
CA ARG A 146 -4.16 -16.85 -9.65
C ARG A 146 -3.61 -18.13 -10.30
N ASN A 147 -4.20 -19.30 -10.01
CA ASN A 147 -3.81 -20.55 -10.66
C ASN A 147 -4.15 -20.54 -12.15
N ASP A 148 -5.31 -19.99 -12.53
CA ASP A 148 -5.69 -19.86 -13.94
C ASP A 148 -4.68 -18.99 -14.73
N ILE A 149 -4.15 -17.91 -14.12
CA ILE A 149 -3.08 -17.09 -14.72
C ILE A 149 -1.77 -17.89 -14.87
N ILE A 150 -1.45 -18.79 -13.93
CA ILE A 150 -0.27 -19.65 -14.03
C ILE A 150 -0.41 -20.65 -15.17
N ASP A 151 -1.58 -21.26 -15.31
CA ASP A 151 -1.86 -22.21 -16.40
C ASP A 151 -1.78 -21.51 -17.76
N LEU A 152 -2.26 -20.26 -17.85
CA LEU A 152 -2.08 -19.42 -19.03
C LEU A 152 -0.61 -19.12 -19.30
N ARG A 153 0.17 -18.74 -18.28
CA ARG A 153 1.60 -18.48 -18.42
C ARG A 153 2.34 -19.70 -18.96
N ILE A 154 2.07 -20.89 -18.41
CA ILE A 154 2.67 -22.15 -18.88
C ILE A 154 2.28 -22.42 -20.33
N SER A 155 1.01 -22.24 -20.67
CA SER A 155 0.50 -22.42 -22.03
C SER A 155 1.20 -21.49 -23.03
N ILE A 156 1.37 -20.21 -22.68
CA ILE A 156 2.08 -19.23 -23.52
C ILE A 156 3.56 -19.59 -23.65
N GLY A 157 4.21 -19.97 -22.55
CA GLY A 157 5.61 -20.43 -22.58
C GLY A 157 5.80 -21.61 -23.54
N ASN A 158 4.95 -22.63 -23.45
CA ASN A 158 5.00 -23.81 -24.32
C ASN A 158 4.77 -23.46 -25.81
N ILE A 159 3.88 -22.52 -26.11
CA ILE A 159 3.62 -22.08 -27.49
C ILE A 159 4.84 -21.34 -28.06
N LEU A 160 5.48 -20.49 -27.26
CA LEU A 160 6.69 -19.77 -27.67
C LEU A 160 7.86 -20.73 -27.86
N ASP A 161 8.04 -21.70 -26.97
CA ASP A 161 9.12 -22.68 -27.04
C ASP A 161 8.93 -23.64 -28.23
N SER A 162 7.71 -24.13 -28.45
CA SER A 162 7.40 -25.02 -29.59
C SER A 162 7.58 -24.33 -30.95
N LYS A 163 7.26 -23.04 -31.04
CA LYS A 163 7.37 -22.25 -32.27
C LYS A 163 8.69 -21.49 -32.38
N ARG A 164 9.61 -21.67 -31.42
CA ARG A 164 10.88 -20.94 -31.34
C ARG A 164 11.71 -21.03 -32.63
N ILE A 165 11.87 -22.23 -33.18
CA ILE A 165 12.65 -22.45 -34.41
C ILE A 165 12.04 -21.69 -35.59
N ILE A 166 10.71 -21.70 -35.69
CA ILE A 166 9.97 -20.98 -36.74
C ILE A 166 10.14 -19.49 -36.55
N LEU A 167 9.98 -18.98 -35.33
CA LEU A 167 10.11 -17.56 -35.02
C LEU A 167 11.53 -17.04 -35.24
N GLU A 168 12.56 -17.82 -34.87
CA GLU A 168 13.96 -17.51 -35.15
C GLU A 168 14.26 -17.50 -36.66
N SER A 169 13.60 -18.38 -37.44
CA SER A 169 13.77 -18.44 -38.90
C SER A 169 13.21 -17.23 -39.66
N ILE A 170 12.34 -16.42 -39.02
CA ILE A 170 11.77 -15.19 -39.62
C ILE A 170 12.85 -14.10 -39.78
N GLY A 171 13.89 -14.12 -38.94
CA GLY A 171 15.02 -13.18 -39.05
C GLY A 171 14.69 -11.72 -38.73
N ASP A 172 13.53 -11.44 -38.12
CA ASP A 172 13.10 -10.08 -37.76
C ASP A 172 13.62 -9.70 -36.36
N ILE A 173 14.44 -8.65 -36.31
CA ILE A 173 15.05 -8.12 -35.08
C ILE A 173 13.98 -7.59 -34.10
N GLU A 174 12.93 -6.94 -34.60
CA GLU A 174 11.86 -6.42 -33.75
C GLU A 174 11.07 -7.58 -33.13
N LEU A 175 10.74 -8.60 -33.92
CA LEU A 175 10.04 -9.78 -33.41
C LEU A 175 10.83 -10.47 -32.30
N ASN A 176 12.13 -10.68 -32.50
CA ASN A 176 13.00 -11.28 -31.49
C ASN A 176 13.07 -10.44 -30.20
N SER A 177 13.13 -9.11 -30.32
CA SER A 177 13.09 -8.22 -29.15
C SER A 177 11.76 -8.35 -28.38
N ILE A 178 10.64 -8.51 -29.10
CA ILE A 178 9.32 -8.68 -28.50
C ILE A 178 9.23 -10.04 -27.80
N ILE A 179 9.72 -11.11 -28.42
CA ILE A 179 9.73 -12.46 -27.84
C ILE A 179 10.57 -12.48 -26.55
N LEU A 180 11.77 -11.90 -26.57
CA LEU A 180 12.61 -11.78 -25.37
C LEU A 180 11.91 -10.98 -24.26
N ASN A 181 11.22 -9.90 -24.62
CA ASN A 181 10.43 -9.14 -23.67
C ASN A 181 9.26 -9.98 -23.11
N VAL A 182 8.55 -10.74 -23.95
CA VAL A 182 7.47 -11.63 -23.50
C VAL A 182 8.02 -12.65 -22.51
N HIS A 183 9.13 -13.34 -22.81
CA HIS A 183 9.76 -14.28 -21.87
C HIS A 183 10.15 -13.61 -20.56
N LYS A 184 10.79 -12.44 -20.62
CA LYS A 184 11.13 -11.67 -19.41
C LYS A 184 9.90 -11.35 -18.58
N ILE A 185 8.80 -10.93 -19.22
CA ILE A 185 7.54 -10.62 -18.55
C ILE A 185 6.92 -11.88 -17.95
N LEU A 186 6.99 -13.03 -18.63
CA LEU A 186 6.50 -14.30 -18.09
C LEU A 186 7.30 -14.76 -16.87
N GLU A 187 8.62 -14.53 -16.84
CA GLU A 187 9.45 -14.80 -15.65
C GLU A 187 9.15 -13.82 -14.51
N GLU A 188 9.11 -12.51 -14.78
CA GLU A 188 8.71 -11.49 -13.79
C GLU A 188 7.32 -11.80 -13.21
N SER A 189 6.37 -12.13 -14.08
CA SER A 189 4.99 -12.47 -13.71
C SER A 189 4.94 -13.66 -12.75
N PHE A 190 5.82 -14.65 -12.92
CA PHE A 190 5.87 -15.83 -12.07
C PHE A 190 6.30 -15.47 -10.64
N THR A 191 7.36 -14.67 -10.52
CA THR A 191 7.82 -14.16 -9.22
C THR A 191 6.71 -13.39 -8.51
N TYR A 192 6.01 -12.48 -9.22
CA TYR A 192 4.88 -11.74 -8.64
C TYR A 192 3.72 -12.66 -8.22
N LEU A 193 3.40 -13.69 -9.02
CA LEU A 193 2.35 -14.65 -8.68
C LEU A 193 2.74 -15.52 -7.46
N ILE A 194 4.02 -15.72 -7.18
CA ILE A 194 4.51 -16.37 -5.96
C ILE A 194 4.33 -15.44 -4.75
N GLU A 195 4.68 -14.16 -4.88
CA GLU A 195 4.46 -13.17 -3.82
C GLU A 195 2.97 -13.07 -3.45
N ILE A 196 2.10 -12.93 -4.44
CA ILE A 196 0.64 -12.90 -4.24
C ILE A 196 0.16 -14.20 -3.57
N GLN A 197 0.75 -15.35 -3.89
CA GLN A 197 0.41 -16.62 -3.24
C GLN A 197 0.75 -16.62 -1.75
N GLN A 198 1.91 -16.08 -1.37
CA GLN A 198 2.31 -15.97 0.03
C GLN A 198 1.36 -15.04 0.78
N GLU A 199 1.05 -13.86 0.21
CA GLU A 199 0.09 -12.91 0.76
C GLU A 199 -1.30 -13.55 0.92
N LEU A 200 -1.81 -14.26 -0.10
CA LEU A 200 -3.10 -14.96 -0.04
C LEU A 200 -3.13 -16.02 1.07
N ILE A 201 -2.09 -16.84 1.20
CA ILE A 201 -2.00 -17.85 2.27
C ILE A 201 -2.04 -17.17 3.64
N GLU A 202 -1.26 -16.11 3.82
CA GLU A 202 -1.26 -15.35 5.07
C GLU A 202 -2.62 -14.74 5.38
N TYR A 203 -3.26 -14.12 4.40
CA TYR A 203 -4.57 -13.49 4.55
C TYR A 203 -5.66 -14.50 4.87
N ILE A 204 -5.66 -15.66 4.21
CA ILE A 204 -6.60 -16.76 4.49
C ILE A 204 -6.39 -17.28 5.92
N ASN A 205 -5.14 -17.51 6.32
CA ASN A 205 -4.81 -17.99 7.67
C ASN A 205 -5.21 -16.97 8.75
N LYS A 206 -4.88 -15.70 8.56
CA LYS A 206 -5.27 -14.60 9.46
C LYS A 206 -6.80 -14.51 9.55
N ALA A 207 -7.51 -14.52 8.42
CA ALA A 207 -8.96 -14.48 8.39
C ALA A 207 -9.60 -15.66 9.13
N GLN A 208 -9.03 -16.87 9.02
CA GLN A 208 -9.49 -18.05 9.74
C GLN A 208 -9.28 -17.91 11.26
N ILE A 209 -8.08 -17.54 11.70
CA ILE A 209 -7.77 -17.36 13.12
C ILE A 209 -8.65 -16.29 13.75
N TYR A 210 -8.75 -15.12 13.12
CA TYR A 210 -9.60 -14.03 13.62
C TYR A 210 -11.08 -14.41 13.60
N GLY A 211 -11.54 -15.15 12.59
CA GLY A 211 -12.90 -15.69 12.55
C GLY A 211 -13.20 -16.63 13.71
N GLU A 212 -12.29 -17.54 14.05
CA GLU A 212 -12.44 -18.44 15.20
C GLU A 212 -12.42 -17.70 16.54
N ILE A 213 -11.49 -16.76 16.72
CA ILE A 213 -11.42 -15.92 17.92
C ILE A 213 -12.70 -15.12 18.05
N PHE A 214 -13.19 -14.49 16.98
CA PHE A 214 -14.41 -13.72 16.99
C PHE A 214 -15.62 -14.55 17.41
N ARG A 215 -15.78 -15.77 16.89
CA ARG A 215 -16.84 -16.70 17.32
C ARG A 215 -16.73 -17.08 18.79
N LYS A 216 -15.51 -17.35 19.29
CA LYS A 216 -15.26 -17.65 20.71
C LYS A 216 -15.60 -16.44 21.59
N VAL A 217 -15.21 -15.24 21.19
CA VAL A 217 -15.52 -13.98 21.90
C VAL A 217 -17.02 -13.71 21.89
N GLN A 218 -17.72 -13.94 20.78
CA GLN A 218 -19.17 -13.78 20.69
C GLN A 218 -19.89 -14.78 21.62
N LYS A 219 -19.42 -16.03 21.69
CA LYS A 219 -19.94 -17.03 22.63
C LYS A 219 -19.67 -16.64 24.09
N LEU A 220 -18.48 -16.12 24.39
CA LEU A 220 -18.18 -15.61 25.73
C LEU A 220 -19.05 -14.40 26.07
N LYS A 221 -19.24 -13.46 25.14
CA LYS A 221 -20.14 -12.31 25.32
C LYS A 221 -21.57 -12.78 25.61
N TYR A 222 -22.09 -13.73 24.83
CA TYR A 222 -23.40 -14.34 25.09
C TYR A 222 -23.50 -14.91 26.51
N LEU A 223 -22.53 -15.74 26.91
CA LEU A 223 -22.51 -16.30 28.27
C LEU A 223 -22.41 -15.20 29.34
N LYS A 224 -21.72 -14.08 29.05
CA LYS A 224 -21.57 -12.94 29.97
C LYS A 224 -22.91 -12.26 30.16
N ASP A 225 -23.59 -11.97 29.06
CA ASP A 225 -24.85 -11.25 29.02
C ASP A 225 -25.94 -12.05 29.74
N HIS A 226 -25.89 -13.39 29.66
CA HIS A 226 -26.74 -14.30 30.44
C HIS A 226 -26.26 -14.57 31.88
N GLN A 227 -25.16 -13.95 32.33
CA GLN A 227 -24.53 -14.16 33.65
C GLN A 227 -24.12 -15.61 33.95
N GLU A 228 -24.04 -16.47 32.93
CA GLU A 228 -23.72 -17.90 33.06
C GLU A 228 -22.22 -18.18 32.99
N ILE A 229 -21.38 -17.20 32.63
CA ILE A 229 -19.92 -17.37 32.50
C ILE A 229 -19.32 -18.09 33.71
N LYS A 230 -19.67 -17.67 34.93
CA LYS A 230 -19.06 -18.22 36.16
C LYS A 230 -19.38 -19.70 36.37
N TYR A 231 -20.55 -20.14 35.88
CA TYR A 231 -21.05 -21.50 36.07
C TYR A 231 -20.64 -22.44 34.93
N LYS A 232 -20.66 -21.94 33.68
CA LYS A 232 -20.39 -22.75 32.48
C LYS A 232 -18.93 -22.72 32.03
N THR A 233 -18.08 -21.89 32.64
CA THR A 233 -16.67 -21.77 32.23
C THR A 233 -15.72 -21.78 33.43
N ASN A 234 -14.45 -22.14 33.18
CA ASN A 234 -13.36 -22.15 34.16
C ASN A 234 -12.67 -20.78 34.32
N ILE A 235 -13.35 -19.67 33.98
CA ILE A 235 -12.72 -18.34 33.88
C ILE A 235 -12.08 -17.88 35.20
N THR A 236 -12.67 -18.22 36.34
CA THR A 236 -12.15 -17.86 37.67
C THR A 236 -10.81 -18.53 37.97
N LYS A 237 -10.62 -19.76 37.49
CA LYS A 237 -9.35 -20.48 37.61
C LYS A 237 -8.28 -19.88 36.70
N VAL A 238 -8.65 -19.52 35.47
CA VAL A 238 -7.71 -18.90 34.51
C VAL A 238 -7.26 -17.52 35.00
N ILE A 239 -8.19 -16.68 35.49
CA ILE A 239 -7.85 -15.36 36.06
C ILE A 239 -6.94 -15.48 37.29
N ALA A 240 -7.11 -16.51 38.11
CA ALA A 240 -6.25 -16.74 39.27
C ALA A 240 -4.81 -17.13 38.89
N ILE A 241 -4.62 -17.75 37.72
CA ILE A 241 -3.31 -18.21 37.22
C ILE A 241 -2.64 -17.12 36.37
N GLU A 242 -3.41 -16.38 35.57
CA GLU A 242 -2.86 -15.35 34.69
C GLU A 242 -2.67 -14.01 35.41
N HIS A 243 -1.40 -13.65 35.62
CA HIS A 243 -1.00 -12.34 36.14
C HIS A 243 -0.68 -11.32 35.04
N ALA A 244 -1.49 -11.29 33.97
CA ALA A 244 -1.32 -10.30 32.91
C ALA A 244 -1.47 -8.87 33.46
N LEU A 245 -0.57 -7.96 33.06
CA LEU A 245 -0.54 -6.56 33.52
C LEU A 245 -1.87 -5.83 33.32
N ILE A 246 -2.61 -6.20 32.26
CA ILE A 246 -3.93 -5.63 31.91
C ILE A 246 -5.01 -6.01 32.94
N LEU A 247 -4.88 -7.16 33.60
CA LEU A 247 -5.83 -7.66 34.59
C LEU A 247 -5.53 -7.15 36.01
N GLN A 248 -4.36 -6.55 36.23
CA GLN A 248 -4.00 -6.02 37.54
C GLN A 248 -4.67 -4.65 37.77
N PRO A 249 -5.21 -4.39 38.97
CA PRO A 249 -5.73 -3.07 39.31
C PRO A 249 -4.59 -2.05 39.19
N ARG A 250 -4.82 -0.96 38.43
CA ARG A 250 -3.84 0.12 38.28
C ARG A 250 -3.41 0.61 39.67
N ARG A 251 -2.15 0.36 40.04
CA ARG A 251 -1.58 0.86 41.30
C ARG A 251 -1.39 2.36 41.16
N THR A 252 -2.32 3.15 41.70
CA THR A 252 -2.10 4.58 41.88
C THR A 252 -1.15 4.78 43.06
N PHE A 253 0.13 5.07 42.77
CA PHE A 253 1.08 5.44 43.81
C PHE A 253 0.84 6.88 44.23
N PHE A 254 0.29 7.08 45.43
CA PHE A 254 0.26 8.39 46.08
C PHE A 254 1.51 8.51 46.96
N TYR A 255 2.64 8.92 46.39
CA TYR A 255 3.76 9.35 47.21
C TYR A 255 3.35 10.65 47.91
N LYS A 256 3.16 10.60 49.23
CA LYS A 256 3.06 11.82 50.04
C LYS A 256 4.42 12.50 49.96
N ILE A 257 4.50 13.59 49.20
CA ILE A 257 5.71 14.41 49.11
C ILE A 257 6.03 14.91 50.52
N SER A 258 7.29 14.79 50.96
CA SER A 258 7.70 15.23 52.29
C SER A 258 7.57 16.76 52.40
N ASN A 259 7.17 17.26 53.57
CA ASN A 259 6.98 18.69 53.78
C ASN A 259 8.30 19.47 53.61
N ALA A 260 9.43 18.84 53.95
CA ALA A 260 10.77 19.39 53.73
C ALA A 260 11.09 19.59 52.24
N PHE A 261 10.63 18.70 51.35
CA PHE A 261 10.81 18.85 49.91
C PHE A 261 9.89 19.94 49.33
N LEU A 262 8.67 20.11 49.83
CA LEU A 262 7.79 21.19 49.36
C LEU A 262 8.32 22.59 49.72
N GLN A 263 9.11 22.70 50.78
CA GLN A 263 9.73 23.95 51.22
C GLN A 263 11.07 24.25 50.54
N SER A 264 11.64 23.30 49.78
CA SER A 264 12.86 23.53 49.01
C SER A 264 12.55 24.29 47.71
N ASP A 265 13.57 24.96 47.16
CA ASP A 265 13.47 25.67 45.88
C ASP A 265 13.09 24.73 44.72
N GLU A 266 13.54 23.47 44.78
CA GLU A 266 13.15 22.42 43.83
C GLU A 266 11.66 22.07 43.93
N GLY A 267 11.13 21.95 45.15
CA GLY A 267 9.71 21.74 45.40
C GLY A 267 8.86 22.89 44.87
N PHE A 268 9.30 24.14 45.10
CA PHE A 268 8.64 25.33 44.57
C PHE A 268 8.61 25.34 43.03
N GLY A 269 9.70 24.92 42.38
CA GLY A 269 9.77 24.74 40.94
C GLY A 269 8.75 23.74 40.39
N VAL A 270 8.56 22.60 41.10
CA VAL A 270 7.57 21.58 40.73
C VAL A 270 6.13 22.09 40.94
N ILE A 271 5.86 22.79 42.04
CA ILE A 271 4.55 23.40 42.32
C ILE A 271 4.20 24.42 41.23
N LYS A 272 5.14 25.27 40.82
CA LYS A 272 4.93 26.25 39.73
C LYS A 272 4.59 25.57 38.40
N LYS A 273 5.25 24.44 38.08
CA LYS A 273 4.94 23.63 36.89
C LYS A 273 3.54 22.96 36.98
N LEU A 274 3.16 22.46 38.15
CA LEU A 274 1.83 21.87 38.38
C LEU A 274 0.70 22.90 38.27
N VAL A 275 0.88 24.09 38.85
CA VAL A 275 -0.10 25.18 38.75
C VAL A 275 -0.28 25.63 37.30
N LYS A 276 0.80 25.72 36.51
CA LYS A 276 0.71 26.00 35.07
C LYS A 276 -0.10 24.91 34.32
N LYS A 277 0.17 23.63 34.61
CA LYS A 277 -0.59 22.50 34.00
C LYS A 277 -2.07 22.46 34.43
N ASN A 278 -2.38 22.76 35.68
CA ASN A 278 -3.78 22.80 36.15
C ASN A 278 -4.55 24.02 35.60
N LYS A 279 -3.91 25.18 35.42
CA LYS A 279 -4.53 26.32 34.72
C LYS A 279 -4.88 26.01 33.26
N GLN A 280 -4.09 25.16 32.58
CA GLN A 280 -4.42 24.69 31.23
C GLN A 280 -5.60 23.70 31.22
N LYS A 281 -5.69 22.80 32.20
CA LYS A 281 -6.81 21.85 32.31
C LYS A 281 -8.14 22.49 32.74
N ASN A 282 -8.10 23.61 33.46
CA ASN A 282 -9.29 24.35 33.90
C ASN A 282 -9.76 25.43 32.92
N LYS A 283 -9.22 25.49 31.68
CA LYS A 283 -9.92 26.17 30.59
C LYS A 283 -11.16 25.34 30.26
N VAL A 284 -12.26 25.66 30.92
CA VAL A 284 -13.61 25.20 30.56
C VAL A 284 -13.79 25.46 29.07
N ILE A 285 -14.01 24.39 28.31
CA ILE A 285 -14.40 24.47 26.91
C ILE A 285 -15.84 25.02 26.90
N LEU A 286 -15.97 26.34 26.76
CA LEU A 286 -17.23 26.94 26.35
C LEU A 286 -17.40 26.68 24.85
N PRO A 287 -18.54 26.13 24.39
CA PRO A 287 -18.81 26.04 22.97
C PRO A 287 -19.27 27.42 22.52
N SER A 288 -18.35 28.26 22.05
CA SER A 288 -18.74 29.52 21.43
C SER A 288 -17.79 29.89 20.31
N LYS A 289 -18.38 29.89 19.10
CA LYS A 289 -17.92 30.46 17.84
C LYS A 289 -16.61 29.90 17.30
N VAL A 290 -16.72 29.29 16.12
CA VAL A 290 -15.65 29.15 15.14
C VAL A 290 -15.16 30.57 14.81
N ILE A 291 -14.24 31.06 15.63
CA ILE A 291 -13.26 32.04 15.23
C ILE A 291 -12.16 31.15 14.67
N ILE A 292 -11.95 31.23 13.36
CA ILE A 292 -10.78 30.65 12.73
C ILE A 292 -9.60 31.29 13.46
N SER A 293 -9.00 30.51 14.37
CA SER A 293 -7.78 30.89 15.08
C SER A 293 -6.68 31.01 14.03
N ASP A 294 -5.80 31.99 14.16
CA ASP A 294 -4.57 32.05 13.34
C ASP A 294 -3.73 30.75 13.49
N ASP A 295 -4.02 29.91 14.51
CA ASP A 295 -3.48 28.55 14.67
C ASP A 295 -3.87 27.56 13.54
N TYR A 296 -4.83 27.90 12.65
CA TYR A 296 -5.14 27.07 11.47
C TYR A 296 -4.02 27.12 10.41
N PHE A 297 -3.12 28.09 10.50
CA PHE A 297 -1.91 28.15 9.67
C PHE A 297 -0.70 27.45 10.31
N ASP A 298 -0.70 27.26 11.64
CA ASP A 298 0.42 26.62 12.36
C ASP A 298 0.43 25.08 12.27
N GLN A 299 -0.62 24.45 11.73
CA GLN A 299 -0.64 23.00 11.45
C GLN A 299 -0.03 22.62 10.09
N LEU A 300 0.63 23.56 9.42
CA LEU A 300 1.51 23.29 8.27
C LEU A 300 2.98 23.65 8.55
N GLU A 301 3.40 23.61 9.81
CA GLU A 301 4.81 23.58 10.18
C GLU A 301 5.07 22.46 11.21
N GLU A 302 4.83 21.21 10.82
CA GLU A 302 5.89 20.21 11.05
C GLU A 302 7.05 20.63 10.15
N LEU A 303 7.75 21.70 10.54
CA LEU A 303 9.14 21.84 10.17
C LEU A 303 9.79 20.59 10.75
N GLU A 304 9.98 19.57 9.91
CA GLU A 304 11.21 18.79 10.01
C GLU A 304 12.29 19.84 10.29
N GLU A 305 12.90 19.80 11.48
CA GLU A 305 14.06 20.66 11.76
C GLU A 305 15.08 20.27 10.68
N ILE A 306 15.07 21.01 9.57
CA ILE A 306 15.99 20.82 8.46
C ILE A 306 17.34 21.00 9.10
N ILE A 307 18.05 19.89 9.25
CA ILE A 307 19.45 19.92 9.62
C ILE A 307 20.10 20.74 8.51
N ASP A 308 20.59 21.94 8.83
CA ASP A 308 21.32 22.77 7.87
C ASP A 308 22.65 22.06 7.53
N LEU A 309 22.59 21.16 6.55
CA LEU A 309 23.73 20.38 6.06
C LEU A 309 24.85 21.30 5.57
N ASN A 310 24.50 22.51 5.10
CA ASN A 310 25.45 23.56 4.73
C ASN A 310 26.24 24.14 5.92
N ALA A 311 25.62 24.29 7.10
CA ALA A 311 26.32 24.77 8.29
C ALA A 311 27.30 23.72 8.81
N ILE A 312 26.91 22.44 8.76
CA ILE A 312 27.76 21.30 9.09
C ILE A 312 28.92 21.20 8.09
N LYS A 313 28.66 21.41 6.80
CA LYS A 313 29.67 21.45 5.72
C LYS A 313 30.71 22.55 5.95
N ASN A 314 30.28 23.79 6.20
CA ASN A 314 31.21 24.90 6.42
C ASN A 314 32.10 24.66 7.66
N ALA A 315 31.52 24.13 8.73
CA ALA A 315 32.27 23.78 9.93
C ALA A 315 33.22 22.57 9.69
N PHE A 316 32.85 21.64 8.80
CA PHE A 316 33.69 20.52 8.38
C PHE A 316 34.91 20.98 7.56
N TYR A 317 34.72 21.83 6.54
CA TYR A 317 35.82 22.42 5.76
C TYR A 317 36.82 23.21 6.61
N ILE A 318 36.35 23.87 7.67
CA ILE A 318 37.21 24.61 8.60
C ILE A 318 38.00 23.66 9.52
N SER A 319 37.44 22.50 9.86
CA SER A 319 38.02 21.58 10.85
C SER A 319 39.18 20.73 10.30
N GLY A 320 39.18 20.40 9.00
CA GLY A 320 40.24 19.59 8.37
C GLY A 320 40.41 18.18 8.95
N GLN A 321 39.44 17.68 9.72
CA GLN A 321 39.44 16.36 10.35
C GLN A 321 38.59 15.38 9.54
N ASP A 322 38.68 14.08 9.87
CA ASP A 322 37.83 13.05 9.24
C ASP A 322 36.35 13.34 9.49
N LEU A 323 35.52 13.19 8.45
CA LEU A 323 34.07 13.46 8.50
C LEU A 323 33.37 12.70 9.63
N PHE A 324 33.80 11.46 9.88
CA PHE A 324 33.25 10.62 10.93
C PHE A 324 33.59 11.15 12.34
N ASN A 325 34.84 11.56 12.58
CA ASN A 325 35.27 12.12 13.86
C ASN A 325 34.63 13.49 14.11
N PHE A 326 34.44 14.27 13.04
CA PHE A 326 33.77 15.56 13.10
C PHE A 326 32.28 15.42 13.48
N VAL A 327 31.52 14.56 12.79
CA VAL A 327 30.09 14.32 13.09
C VAL A 327 29.88 13.72 14.49
N MET A 328 30.82 12.93 14.98
CA MET A 328 30.77 12.38 16.35
C MET A 328 31.03 13.44 17.43
N ASN A 329 31.91 14.41 17.17
CA ASN A 329 32.26 15.45 18.13
C ASN A 329 31.47 16.75 17.96
N PHE A 330 30.68 16.90 16.89
CA PHE A 330 29.88 18.10 16.66
C PHE A 330 28.73 18.18 17.68
N ASN A 331 28.78 19.24 18.51
CA ASN A 331 27.73 19.55 19.47
C ASN A 331 26.61 20.31 18.77
N LEU A 332 25.69 19.56 18.17
CA LEU A 332 24.37 20.09 17.86
C LEU A 332 23.60 20.30 19.17
N GLN A 333 22.66 21.24 19.20
CA GLN A 333 21.94 21.68 20.41
C GLN A 333 21.10 20.57 21.11
N LYS A 334 21.13 19.34 20.61
CA LYS A 334 20.58 18.11 21.23
C LYS A 334 21.57 16.95 21.13
N THR A 335 21.50 16.03 22.09
CA THR A 335 22.25 14.76 22.09
C THR A 335 21.63 13.77 21.10
N PHE A 336 22.21 13.67 19.90
CA PHE A 336 21.83 12.63 18.93
C PHE A 336 22.38 11.26 19.33
N THR A 337 21.56 10.23 19.11
CA THR A 337 21.96 8.83 19.26
C THR A 337 22.95 8.43 18.16
N PHE A 338 23.70 7.33 18.37
CA PHE A 338 24.72 6.88 17.42
C PHE A 338 24.15 6.62 16.02
N ASP A 339 22.96 6.00 15.93
CA ASP A 339 22.32 5.66 14.65
C ASP A 339 21.87 6.90 13.87
N GLU A 340 21.40 7.94 14.55
CA GLU A 340 21.04 9.24 13.95
C GLU A 340 22.28 9.97 13.41
N ARG A 341 23.42 9.86 14.11
CA ARG A 341 24.69 10.43 13.63
C ARG A 341 25.23 9.69 12.41
N VAL A 342 25.06 8.37 12.35
CA VAL A 342 25.43 7.56 11.18
C VAL A 342 24.53 7.89 9.97
N THR A 343 23.24 8.13 10.17
CA THR A 343 22.34 8.57 9.08
C THR A 343 22.71 9.95 8.55
N ILE A 344 23.11 10.89 9.43
CA ILE A 344 23.63 12.19 9.00
C ILE A 344 24.93 12.03 8.20
N PHE A 345 25.85 11.15 8.64
CA PHE A 345 27.08 10.85 7.90
C PHE A 345 26.80 10.29 6.50
N CYS A 346 25.90 9.30 6.37
CA CYS A 346 25.51 8.75 5.08
C CYS A 346 24.82 9.79 4.19
N LYS A 347 24.01 10.68 4.78
CA LYS A 347 23.32 11.75 4.04
C LYS A 347 24.30 12.78 3.47
N ILE A 348 25.33 13.17 4.23
CA ILE A 348 26.36 14.10 3.75
C ILE A 348 27.18 13.48 2.62
N ILE A 349 27.56 12.19 2.73
CA ILE A 349 28.28 11.50 1.65
C ILE A 349 27.42 11.43 0.38
N SER A 350 26.13 11.10 0.52
CA SER A 350 25.24 10.96 -0.63
C SER A 350 24.90 12.30 -1.31
N GLU A 351 24.90 13.41 -0.56
CA GLU A 351 24.58 14.73 -1.13
C GLU A 351 25.81 15.47 -1.68
N TYR A 352 27.01 15.21 -1.17
CA TYR A 352 28.25 15.93 -1.54
C TYR A 352 29.35 15.01 -2.09
N GLU A 353 28.97 13.90 -2.73
CA GLU A 353 29.90 12.92 -3.32
C GLU A 353 30.91 13.56 -4.29
N ASP A 354 30.49 14.60 -5.02
CA ASP A 354 31.30 15.29 -6.03
C ASP A 354 32.40 16.21 -5.45
N GLU A 355 32.31 16.60 -4.17
CA GLU A 355 33.24 17.55 -3.51
C GLU A 355 34.12 16.92 -2.42
N LEU A 356 34.04 15.59 -2.23
CA LEU A 356 34.70 14.85 -1.16
C LEU A 356 35.75 13.86 -1.70
N ILE A 357 36.95 13.88 -1.15
CA ILE A 357 37.99 12.89 -1.48
C ILE A 357 37.87 11.72 -0.51
N ILE A 358 37.31 10.63 -1.00
CA ILE A 358 37.25 9.35 -0.29
C ILE A 358 38.59 8.64 -0.50
N LYS A 359 39.35 8.39 0.58
CA LYS A 359 40.54 7.53 0.51
C LYS A 359 40.13 6.07 0.73
N ASP A 360 40.81 5.14 0.06
CA ASP A 360 40.62 3.68 0.17
C ASP A 360 41.02 3.08 1.54
N ASP A 361 41.45 3.91 2.50
CA ASP A 361 41.80 3.49 3.84
C ASP A 361 40.57 3.50 4.77
N LEU A 362 40.32 2.35 5.41
CA LEU A 362 39.20 2.13 6.33
C LEU A 362 39.61 2.41 7.78
N GLY A 363 38.89 3.33 8.45
CA GLY A 363 38.97 3.54 9.89
C GLY A 363 38.08 2.54 10.65
N ILE A 364 38.53 2.07 11.82
CA ILE A 364 37.75 1.18 12.68
C ILE A 364 37.26 1.96 13.90
N HIS A 365 35.94 2.05 14.09
CA HIS A 365 35.35 2.53 15.35
C HIS A 365 34.20 1.61 15.79
N ASN A 366 34.25 1.12 17.03
CA ASN A 366 33.24 0.23 17.64
C ASN A 366 32.77 -0.94 16.75
N LYS A 367 33.71 -1.65 16.11
CA LYS A 367 33.48 -2.80 15.19
C LYS A 367 32.87 -2.46 13.82
N LEU A 368 32.78 -1.18 13.45
CA LEU A 368 32.37 -0.74 12.11
C LEU A 368 33.57 -0.17 11.36
N ASN A 369 33.73 -0.62 10.10
CA ASN A 369 34.70 -0.07 9.16
C ASN A 369 34.03 1.11 8.44
N TYR A 370 34.59 2.31 8.57
CA TYR A 370 34.13 3.49 7.84
C TYR A 370 35.23 4.00 6.91
N ALA A 371 34.83 4.52 5.75
CA ALA A 371 35.77 5.13 4.82
C ALA A 371 36.26 6.48 5.36
N LEU A 372 37.56 6.76 5.24
CA LEU A 372 38.13 8.05 5.61
C LEU A 372 37.80 9.07 4.51
N VAL A 373 36.95 10.04 4.86
CA VAL A 373 36.48 11.09 3.96
C VAL A 373 37.05 12.44 4.41
N TYR A 374 37.79 13.08 3.51
CA TYR A 374 38.39 14.40 3.70
C TYR A 374 37.74 15.43 2.76
N PRO A 375 37.75 16.73 3.11
CA PRO A 375 37.36 17.77 2.16
C PRO A 375 38.34 17.80 0.98
N GLY A 376 37.80 17.90 -0.24
CA GLY A 376 38.56 18.01 -1.49
C GLY A 376 39.16 19.38 -1.77
#